data_AF-A0A239L494-F1
#
_entry.id   AF-A0A239L494-F1
#
_cell.length_a   1.000
_cell.length_b   1.000
_cell.length_c   1.000
_cell.angle_alpha   90.00
_cell.angle_beta   90.00
_cell.angle_gamma   90.00
#
_symmetry.space_group_name_H-M   'P 1'
#
loop_
_entity.id
_entity.type
_entity.pdbx_description
1 polymer ?
#
loop_
_entity_poly.entity_id
_entity_poly.type
_entity_poly.pdbx_seq_one_letter_code
_entity_poly.pdbx_strand_id
1 'polypeptide(L)'
;MKKSIHQFYQKIIGQDPIEFALKATLVLFLFSEWVTGDEWVYMMPIMILSAFGLMVPGLHKNRIVWYILSIVFILKTNSQWWTQDNHLFVNMYWVITIAFVLSFKNWRQLLVKNSRAIIGLVFLFATIWKVLSPDFMSGSYFHFTFLTDSRFVEESDILGDLSQADLASNIRSLKESALSNEATQAALITNQKIRSVTKLITWHTIIIESLLALLFLLPQRYSITRYRNYLILVFALTTYLVMPIHSFAWLLIAITISQTGEDEKMDRFLLILSLPLMLIYKHIPFMQWIADLI
;
A
#
# COMPACT_ATOMS: atom_id res chain seq x y z
N MET A 1 -1.59 -31.50 16.93
CA MET A 1 -1.50 -30.45 15.90
C MET A 1 -2.87 -29.86 15.50
N LYS A 2 -3.85 -30.65 15.00
CA LYS A 2 -5.17 -30.12 14.56
C LYS A 2 -5.94 -29.27 15.59
N LYS A 3 -5.96 -29.68 16.88
CA LYS A 3 -6.61 -28.90 17.95
C LYS A 3 -5.96 -27.52 18.18
N SER A 4 -4.65 -27.42 18.04
CA SER A 4 -3.89 -26.17 18.24
C SER A 4 -4.13 -25.17 17.10
N ILE A 5 -4.16 -25.63 15.85
CA ILE A 5 -4.47 -24.78 14.68
C ILE A 5 -5.91 -24.25 14.78
N HIS A 6 -6.86 -25.10 15.16
CA HIS A 6 -8.25 -24.68 15.34
C HIS A 6 -8.39 -23.64 16.45
N GLN A 7 -7.74 -23.83 17.60
CA GLN A 7 -7.73 -22.84 18.69
C GLN A 7 -7.12 -21.50 18.27
N PHE A 8 -6.02 -21.54 17.50
CA PHE A 8 -5.40 -20.33 16.96
C PHE A 8 -6.33 -19.59 16.00
N TYR A 9 -6.96 -20.31 15.06
CA TYR A 9 -7.97 -19.76 14.15
C TYR A 9 -9.12 -19.09 14.92
N GLN A 10 -9.71 -19.77 15.90
CA GLN A 10 -10.79 -19.22 16.73
C GLN A 10 -10.35 -17.97 17.49
N LYS A 11 -9.11 -17.94 18.01
CA LYS A 11 -8.55 -16.78 18.71
C LYS A 11 -8.36 -15.59 17.77
N ILE A 12 -7.98 -15.80 16.52
CA ILE A 12 -7.83 -14.73 15.52
C ILE A 12 -9.18 -14.15 15.12
N ILE A 13 -10.11 -15.01 14.70
CA ILE A 13 -11.41 -14.53 14.21
C ILE A 13 -12.29 -13.96 15.32
N GLY A 14 -12.05 -14.35 16.57
CA GLY A 14 -12.74 -13.84 17.75
C GLY A 14 -12.26 -12.46 18.20
N GLN A 15 -11.20 -11.89 17.61
CA GLN A 15 -10.78 -10.53 17.93
C GLN A 15 -11.71 -9.51 17.32
N ASP A 16 -11.89 -8.39 18.04
CA ASP A 16 -12.58 -7.23 17.53
C ASP A 16 -11.80 -6.67 16.32
N PRO A 17 -12.41 -6.67 15.12
CA PRO A 17 -11.72 -6.28 13.90
C PRO A 17 -11.28 -4.82 13.91
N ILE A 18 -12.04 -3.94 14.56
CA ILE A 18 -11.69 -2.52 14.64
C ILE A 18 -10.50 -2.34 15.58
N GLU A 19 -10.51 -2.98 16.76
CA GLU A 19 -9.36 -2.89 17.65
C GLU A 19 -8.09 -3.48 17.04
N PHE A 20 -8.22 -4.59 16.31
CA PHE A 20 -7.11 -5.17 15.57
C PHE A 20 -6.56 -4.20 14.52
N ALA A 21 -7.44 -3.60 13.71
CA ALA A 21 -7.04 -2.64 12.69
C ALA A 21 -6.31 -1.41 13.25
N LEU A 22 -6.78 -0.86 14.38
CA LEU A 22 -6.13 0.26 15.06
C LEU A 22 -4.73 -0.14 15.53
N LYS A 23 -4.59 -1.31 16.17
CA LYS A 23 -3.28 -1.83 16.60
C LYS A 23 -2.37 -2.14 15.42
N ALA A 24 -2.89 -2.76 14.36
CA ALA A 24 -2.13 -3.04 13.14
C ALA A 24 -1.63 -1.75 12.49
N THR A 25 -2.41 -0.65 12.54
CA THR A 25 -1.97 0.67 12.09
C THR A 25 -0.81 1.21 12.94
N LEU A 26 -0.89 1.09 14.27
CA LEU A 26 0.21 1.51 15.15
C LEU A 26 1.47 0.64 14.95
N VAL A 27 1.31 -0.67 14.71
CA VAL A 27 2.42 -1.56 14.36
C VAL A 27 3.08 -1.13 13.06
N LEU A 28 2.29 -0.78 12.03
CA LEU A 28 2.83 -0.23 10.77
C LEU A 28 3.75 0.97 11.03
N PHE A 29 3.30 1.90 11.89
CA PHE A 29 4.06 3.10 12.23
C PHE A 29 5.34 2.83 13.02
N LEU A 30 5.46 1.68 13.68
CA LEU A 30 6.71 1.29 14.36
C LEU A 30 7.73 0.65 13.41
N PHE A 31 7.28 -0.01 12.35
CA PHE A 31 8.15 -0.85 11.50
C PHE A 31 8.35 -0.31 10.08
N SER A 32 7.67 0.78 9.71
CA SER A 32 7.75 1.34 8.37
C SER A 32 8.42 2.71 8.36
N GLU A 33 9.72 2.70 8.08
CA GLU A 33 10.52 3.91 7.83
C GLU A 33 9.94 4.77 6.71
N TRP A 34 9.39 4.15 5.66
CA TRP A 34 8.67 4.87 4.60
C TRP A 34 7.49 5.70 5.12
N VAL A 35 6.77 5.20 6.14
CA VAL A 35 5.62 5.91 6.73
C VAL A 35 6.08 6.95 7.75
N THR A 36 7.09 6.68 8.57
CA THR A 36 7.59 7.64 9.56
C THR A 36 8.44 8.74 8.95
N GLY A 37 9.19 8.44 7.88
CA GLY A 37 10.23 9.28 7.30
C GLY A 37 11.51 9.32 8.16
N ASP A 38 12.53 10.02 7.65
CA ASP A 38 13.86 10.09 8.26
C ASP A 38 14.04 11.29 9.22
N GLU A 39 13.13 12.27 9.16
CA GLU A 39 13.19 13.45 10.01
C GLU A 39 12.73 13.13 11.43
N TRP A 40 13.69 13.17 12.37
CA TRP A 40 13.48 12.80 13.78
C TRP A 40 12.30 13.54 14.44
N VAL A 41 12.04 14.79 14.03
CA VAL A 41 10.96 15.63 14.57
C VAL A 41 9.57 15.05 14.30
N TYR A 42 9.40 14.28 13.22
CA TYR A 42 8.15 13.58 12.91
C TYR A 42 8.20 12.12 13.33
N MET A 43 9.33 11.46 13.06
CA MET A 43 9.55 10.04 13.36
C MET A 43 9.37 9.75 14.86
N MET A 44 10.03 10.51 15.74
CA MET A 44 10.03 10.23 17.18
C MET A 44 8.62 10.32 17.80
N PRO A 45 7.84 11.40 17.58
CA PRO A 45 6.46 11.44 18.06
C PRO A 45 5.58 10.30 17.53
N ILE A 46 5.69 9.95 16.24
CA ILE A 46 4.91 8.85 15.64
C ILE A 46 5.25 7.54 16.33
N MET A 47 6.53 7.21 16.48
CA MET A 47 6.99 5.96 17.09
C MET A 47 6.61 5.89 18.57
N ILE A 48 6.87 6.96 19.34
CA ILE A 48 6.55 7.03 20.77
C ILE A 48 5.05 6.82 20.99
N LEU A 49 4.20 7.57 20.30
CA LEU A 49 2.75 7.45 20.44
C LEU A 49 2.22 6.08 19.99
N SER A 50 2.84 5.48 18.98
CA SER A 50 2.48 4.14 18.51
C SER A 50 2.87 3.07 19.54
N ALA A 51 4.07 3.17 20.13
CA ALA A 51 4.51 2.28 21.19
C ALA A 51 3.61 2.38 22.43
N PHE A 52 3.33 3.60 22.91
CA PHE A 52 2.41 3.82 24.03
C PHE A 52 0.99 3.34 23.71
N GLY A 53 0.49 3.60 22.49
CA GLY A 53 -0.82 3.16 22.04
C GLY A 53 -1.00 1.64 22.05
N LEU A 54 0.08 0.89 21.83
CA LEU A 54 0.12 -0.58 21.88
C LEU A 54 0.34 -1.12 23.30
N MET A 55 1.22 -0.50 24.09
CA MET A 55 1.61 -0.98 25.42
C MET A 55 0.57 -0.68 26.50
N VAL A 56 -0.07 0.49 26.43
CA VAL A 56 -1.03 0.91 27.47
C VAL A 56 -2.45 0.50 27.06
N PRO A 57 -3.16 -0.30 27.89
CA PRO A 57 -4.51 -0.74 27.58
C PRO A 57 -5.45 0.42 27.26
N GLY A 58 -6.13 0.33 26.12
CA GLY A 58 -7.13 1.31 25.68
C GLY A 58 -6.58 2.56 24.97
N LEU A 59 -5.27 2.84 24.99
CA LEU A 59 -4.72 4.02 24.31
C LEU A 59 -4.88 3.97 22.79
N HIS A 60 -4.84 2.80 22.16
CA HIS A 60 -5.18 2.64 20.74
C HIS A 60 -6.61 3.10 20.38
N LYS A 61 -7.51 3.30 21.35
CA LYS A 61 -8.86 3.89 21.16
C LYS A 61 -8.97 5.33 21.68
N ASN A 62 -7.90 5.91 22.21
CA ASN A 62 -7.92 7.25 22.75
C ASN A 62 -7.84 8.28 21.62
N ARG A 63 -8.89 9.10 21.48
CA ARG A 63 -8.95 10.14 20.43
C ARG A 63 -7.80 11.14 20.48
N ILE A 64 -7.27 11.46 21.67
CA ILE A 64 -6.18 12.43 21.83
C ILE A 64 -4.91 11.90 21.18
N VAL A 65 -4.59 10.62 21.37
CA VAL A 65 -3.45 9.96 20.70
C VAL A 65 -3.56 10.11 19.18
N TRP A 66 -4.75 9.83 18.63
CA TRP A 66 -4.99 9.94 17.19
C TRP A 66 -5.02 11.39 16.69
N TYR A 67 -5.47 12.36 17.48
CA TYR A 67 -5.38 13.78 17.12
C TYR A 67 -3.93 14.26 17.07
N ILE A 68 -3.10 13.88 18.05
CA ILE A 68 -1.68 14.22 18.03
C ILE A 68 -1.00 13.57 16.82
N LEU A 69 -1.25 12.27 16.58
CA LEU A 69 -0.75 11.60 15.37
C LEU A 69 -1.22 12.33 14.10
N SER A 70 -2.48 12.75 14.02
CA SER A 70 -3.02 13.48 12.86
C SER A 70 -2.26 14.78 12.62
N ILE A 71 -2.01 15.56 13.67
CA ILE A 71 -1.23 16.81 13.58
C ILE A 71 0.18 16.51 13.06
N VAL A 72 0.85 15.49 13.62
CA VAL A 72 2.21 15.12 13.18
C VAL A 72 2.23 14.69 11.71
N PHE A 73 1.27 13.85 11.28
CA PHE A 73 1.15 13.44 9.87
C PHE A 73 0.83 14.62 8.93
N ILE A 74 -0.03 15.56 9.35
CA ILE A 74 -0.33 16.77 8.57
C ILE A 74 0.92 17.64 8.41
N LEU A 75 1.64 17.89 9.50
CA LEU A 75 2.87 18.69 9.46
C LEU A 75 3.93 18.04 8.57
N LYS A 76 4.18 16.73 8.77
CA LYS A 76 5.11 15.95 7.95
C LYS A 76 4.73 15.98 6.47
N THR A 77 3.47 15.71 6.15
CA THR A 77 3.00 15.66 4.76
C THR A 77 3.15 17.03 4.11
N ASN A 78 2.81 18.13 4.80
CA ASN A 78 2.96 19.47 4.25
C ASN A 78 4.43 19.90 4.12
N SER A 79 5.33 19.47 4.99
CA SER A 79 6.74 19.83 4.89
C SER A 79 7.49 19.04 3.83
N GLN A 80 6.95 17.91 3.37
CA GLN A 80 7.61 16.99 2.43
C GLN A 80 6.74 16.61 1.23
N TRP A 81 5.68 17.37 0.95
CA TRP A 81 4.65 16.95 -0.02
C TRP A 81 5.21 16.69 -1.43
N TRP A 82 6.28 17.38 -1.83
CA TRP A 82 6.89 17.27 -3.15
C TRP A 82 7.78 16.05 -3.34
N THR A 83 8.21 15.38 -2.25
CA THR A 83 9.02 14.16 -2.31
C THR A 83 8.25 12.91 -1.91
N GLN A 84 7.02 13.05 -1.41
CA GLN A 84 6.22 11.93 -0.92
C GLN A 84 5.48 11.23 -2.05
N ASP A 85 5.61 9.91 -2.08
CA ASP A 85 4.77 9.07 -2.92
C ASP A 85 3.28 9.21 -2.52
N ASN A 86 2.40 9.17 -3.52
CA ASN A 86 0.96 9.39 -3.36
C ASN A 86 0.30 8.54 -2.27
N HIS A 87 0.80 7.33 -2.03
CA HIS A 87 0.25 6.42 -1.03
C HIS A 87 0.51 6.86 0.42
N LEU A 88 1.50 7.74 0.66
CA LEU A 88 1.79 8.27 2.00
C LEU A 88 0.69 9.22 2.50
N PHE A 89 0.04 9.95 1.60
CA PHE A 89 -1.13 10.79 1.92
C PHE A 89 -2.30 9.97 2.49
N VAL A 90 -2.41 8.69 2.11
CA VAL A 90 -3.47 7.80 2.62
C VAL A 90 -3.28 7.52 4.11
N ASN A 91 -2.03 7.46 4.62
CA ASN A 91 -1.77 7.35 6.06
C ASN A 91 -2.32 8.58 6.78
N MET A 92 -2.03 9.79 6.27
CA MET A 92 -2.55 11.03 6.85
C MET A 92 -4.09 11.03 6.90
N TYR A 93 -4.76 10.71 5.78
CA TYR A 93 -6.22 10.64 5.74
C TYR A 93 -6.80 9.60 6.70
N TRP A 94 -6.13 8.44 6.84
CA TRP A 94 -6.56 7.38 7.74
C TRP A 94 -6.47 7.80 9.21
N VAL A 95 -5.35 8.39 9.62
CA VAL A 95 -5.13 8.84 10.99
C VAL A 95 -6.10 9.97 11.36
N ILE A 96 -6.32 10.93 10.44
CA ILE A 96 -7.34 11.98 10.58
C ILE A 96 -8.72 11.36 10.77
N THR A 97 -9.08 10.40 9.92
CA THR A 97 -10.36 9.70 10.00
C THR A 97 -10.56 9.05 11.36
N ILE A 98 -9.56 8.32 11.86
CA ILE A 98 -9.65 7.69 13.19
C ILE A 98 -9.81 8.76 14.29
N ALA A 99 -9.02 9.84 14.25
CA ALA A 99 -9.10 10.90 15.24
C ALA A 99 -10.49 11.54 15.32
N PHE A 100 -11.07 11.84 14.14
CA PHE A 100 -12.40 12.42 14.05
C PHE A 100 -13.50 11.44 14.45
N VAL A 101 -13.52 10.22 13.90
CA VAL A 101 -14.62 9.29 14.15
C VAL A 101 -14.69 8.89 15.62
N LEU A 102 -13.56 8.74 16.32
CA LEU A 102 -13.51 8.41 17.76
C LEU A 102 -14.16 9.49 18.66
N SER A 103 -14.42 10.68 18.14
CA SER A 103 -15.13 11.74 18.89
C SER A 103 -16.65 11.56 18.91
N PHE A 104 -17.21 10.59 18.18
CA PHE A 104 -18.66 10.37 18.07
C PHE A 104 -19.14 9.15 18.86
N LYS A 105 -20.41 9.15 19.27
CA LYS A 105 -21.02 8.02 20.01
C LYS A 105 -21.10 6.73 19.15
N ASN A 106 -21.39 6.88 17.86
CA ASN A 106 -21.50 5.78 16.89
C ASN A 106 -20.19 5.56 16.10
N TRP A 107 -19.04 5.91 16.68
CA TRP A 107 -17.73 5.89 16.02
C TRP A 107 -17.41 4.59 15.28
N ARG A 108 -17.82 3.43 15.80
CA ARG A 108 -17.60 2.12 15.13
C ARG A 108 -18.24 2.06 13.76
N GLN A 109 -19.51 2.45 13.66
CA GLN A 109 -20.24 2.46 12.39
C GLN A 109 -19.66 3.51 11.43
N LEU A 110 -19.25 4.66 11.96
CA LEU A 110 -18.60 5.71 11.16
C LEU A 110 -17.25 5.25 10.63
N LEU A 111 -16.43 4.57 11.44
CA LEU A 111 -15.15 4.04 11.01
C LEU A 111 -15.34 3.04 9.87
N VAL A 112 -16.24 2.05 10.01
CA VAL A 112 -16.55 1.08 8.94
C VAL A 112 -16.94 1.77 7.63
N LYS A 113 -17.80 2.81 7.69
CA LYS A 113 -18.21 3.57 6.50
C LYS A 113 -17.05 4.34 5.88
N ASN A 114 -16.26 5.04 6.70
CA ASN A 114 -15.14 5.84 6.22
C ASN A 114 -13.98 4.97 5.70
N SER A 115 -13.73 3.80 6.29
CA SER A 115 -12.74 2.83 5.79
C SER A 115 -13.05 2.41 4.36
N ARG A 116 -14.32 2.12 4.07
CA ARG A 116 -14.75 1.78 2.69
C ARG A 116 -14.63 2.96 1.76
N ALA A 117 -15.06 4.14 2.20
CA ALA A 117 -14.95 5.36 1.41
C ALA A 117 -13.50 5.71 1.07
N ILE A 118 -12.57 5.61 2.03
CA ILE A 118 -11.15 5.87 1.80
C ILE A 118 -10.60 4.95 0.73
N ILE A 119 -10.79 3.63 0.87
CA ILE A 119 -10.30 2.66 -0.12
C ILE A 119 -10.93 2.96 -1.49
N GLY A 120 -12.25 3.08 -1.55
CA GLY A 120 -12.98 3.31 -2.79
C GLY A 120 -12.57 4.61 -3.50
N LEU A 121 -12.43 5.71 -2.76
CA LEU A 121 -12.05 7.01 -3.31
C LEU A 121 -10.58 7.06 -3.72
N VAL A 122 -9.67 6.46 -2.94
CA VAL A 122 -8.25 6.38 -3.29
C VAL A 122 -8.08 5.66 -4.63
N PHE A 123 -8.73 4.50 -4.81
CA PHE A 123 -8.65 3.76 -6.06
C PHE A 123 -9.42 4.43 -7.19
N LEU A 124 -10.53 5.11 -6.91
CA LEU A 124 -11.25 5.88 -7.93
C LEU A 124 -10.38 7.00 -8.49
N PHE A 125 -9.78 7.82 -7.64
CA PHE A 125 -8.93 8.92 -8.09
C PHE A 125 -7.64 8.42 -8.74
N ALA A 126 -7.05 7.35 -8.23
CA ALA A 126 -5.89 6.71 -8.87
C ALA A 126 -6.24 6.22 -10.29
N THR A 127 -7.39 5.57 -10.46
CA THR A 127 -7.87 5.11 -11.77
C THR A 127 -8.13 6.28 -12.71
N ILE A 128 -8.85 7.31 -12.25
CA ILE A 128 -9.17 8.50 -13.07
C ILE A 128 -7.89 9.15 -13.56
N TRP A 129 -6.91 9.37 -12.68
CA TRP A 129 -5.63 9.96 -13.06
C TRP A 129 -4.92 9.11 -14.13
N LYS A 130 -4.83 7.79 -13.93
CA LYS A 130 -4.20 6.87 -14.89
C LYS A 130 -4.88 6.89 -16.26
N VAL A 131 -6.20 6.88 -16.30
CA VAL A 131 -6.98 6.90 -17.54
C VAL A 131 -6.85 8.23 -18.28
N LEU A 132 -6.74 9.34 -17.53
CA LEU A 132 -6.57 10.68 -18.12
C LEU A 132 -5.12 11.00 -18.52
N SER A 133 -4.13 10.21 -18.09
CA SER A 133 -2.72 10.40 -18.45
C SER A 133 -2.35 9.61 -19.71
N PRO A 134 -2.08 10.27 -20.86
CA PRO A 134 -1.73 9.58 -22.10
C PRO A 134 -0.53 8.66 -21.97
N ASP A 135 0.51 9.11 -21.26
CA ASP A 135 1.74 8.34 -21.02
C ASP A 135 1.51 7.10 -20.14
N PHE A 136 0.53 7.16 -19.23
CA PHE A 136 0.16 5.98 -18.44
C PHE A 136 -0.58 4.98 -19.33
N MET A 137 -1.60 5.44 -20.06
CA MET A 137 -2.44 4.62 -20.94
C MET A 137 -1.67 3.93 -22.07
N SER A 138 -0.65 4.59 -22.62
CA SER A 138 0.22 4.01 -23.65
C SER A 138 1.16 2.92 -23.10
N GLY A 139 1.38 2.90 -21.78
CA GLY A 139 2.43 2.12 -21.12
C GLY A 139 3.79 2.80 -21.08
N SER A 140 3.92 4.01 -21.65
CA SER A 140 5.18 4.76 -21.65
C SER A 140 5.67 5.07 -20.24
N TYR A 141 4.77 5.35 -19.29
CA TYR A 141 5.12 5.60 -17.90
C TYR A 141 5.84 4.41 -17.27
N PHE A 142 5.22 3.22 -17.23
CA PHE A 142 5.88 2.05 -16.67
C PHE A 142 7.09 1.62 -17.49
N HIS A 143 7.05 1.78 -18.82
CA HIS A 143 8.21 1.52 -19.65
C HIS A 143 9.41 2.38 -19.24
N PHE A 144 9.22 3.69 -19.10
CA PHE A 144 10.24 4.59 -18.61
C PHE A 144 10.69 4.21 -17.19
N THR A 145 9.75 4.02 -16.26
CA THR A 145 10.05 3.70 -14.86
C THR A 145 10.89 2.43 -14.73
N PHE A 146 10.56 1.35 -15.43
CA PHE A 146 11.36 0.11 -15.39
C PHE A 146 12.78 0.30 -15.91
N LEU A 147 12.98 1.20 -16.88
CA LEU A 147 14.31 1.46 -17.44
C LEU A 147 15.19 2.36 -16.57
N THR A 148 14.59 3.18 -15.69
CA THR A 148 15.32 4.30 -15.04
C THR A 148 15.20 4.34 -13.52
N ASP A 149 14.30 3.60 -12.91
CA ASP A 149 14.10 3.61 -11.46
C ASP A 149 14.79 2.40 -10.83
N SER A 150 15.66 2.67 -9.84
CA SER A 150 16.46 1.64 -9.16
C SER A 150 15.61 0.58 -8.45
N ARG A 151 14.35 0.89 -8.13
CA ARG A 151 13.42 -0.03 -7.47
C ARG A 151 12.95 -1.17 -8.38
N PHE A 152 13.10 -1.03 -9.70
CA PHE A 152 12.62 -1.99 -10.70
C PHE A 152 13.75 -2.76 -11.37
N VAL A 153 14.98 -2.69 -10.84
CA VAL A 153 16.16 -3.30 -11.49
C VAL A 153 16.00 -4.81 -11.56
N GLU A 154 15.59 -5.45 -10.47
CA GLU A 154 15.39 -6.91 -10.40
C GLU A 154 14.26 -7.34 -11.33
N GLU A 155 13.13 -6.65 -11.31
CA GLU A 155 11.98 -6.96 -12.15
C GLU A 155 12.27 -6.73 -13.64
N SER A 156 13.07 -5.72 -13.97
CA SER A 156 13.49 -5.43 -15.34
C SER A 156 14.46 -6.47 -15.89
N ASP A 157 15.32 -7.02 -15.04
CA ASP A 157 16.21 -8.13 -15.39
C ASP A 157 15.38 -9.41 -15.62
N ILE A 158 14.63 -9.84 -14.61
CA ILE A 158 13.89 -11.11 -14.62
C ILE A 158 12.76 -11.11 -15.68
N LEU A 159 11.89 -10.10 -15.67
CA LEU A 159 10.73 -10.06 -16.56
C LEU A 159 11.08 -9.43 -17.91
N GLY A 160 11.96 -8.44 -17.91
CA GLY A 160 12.28 -7.62 -19.07
C GLY A 160 13.44 -8.12 -19.92
N ASP A 161 14.27 -9.06 -19.42
CA ASP A 161 15.49 -9.51 -20.10
C ASP A 161 16.44 -8.34 -20.41
N LEU A 162 16.65 -7.48 -19.39
CA LEU A 162 17.58 -6.35 -19.45
C LEU A 162 18.66 -6.53 -18.41
N SER A 163 19.91 -6.56 -18.86
CA SER A 163 21.02 -6.74 -17.93
C SER A 163 21.09 -5.56 -16.94
N GLN A 164 21.55 -5.82 -15.72
CA GLN A 164 21.79 -4.75 -14.75
C GLN A 164 22.79 -3.70 -15.26
N ALA A 165 23.69 -4.08 -16.17
CA ALA A 165 24.62 -3.14 -16.83
C ALA A 165 23.87 -2.16 -17.75
N ASP A 166 22.88 -2.64 -18.51
CA ASP A 166 22.04 -1.80 -19.37
C ASP A 166 21.22 -0.81 -18.54
N LEU A 167 20.63 -1.29 -17.44
CA LEU A 167 19.84 -0.45 -16.52
C LEU A 167 20.73 0.59 -15.81
N ALA A 168 21.92 0.21 -15.38
CA ALA A 168 22.89 1.15 -14.82
C ALA A 168 23.33 2.22 -15.84
N SER A 169 23.45 1.84 -17.11
CA SER A 169 23.73 2.78 -18.21
C SER A 169 22.56 3.75 -18.40
N ASN A 170 21.32 3.27 -18.43
CA ASN A 170 20.12 4.10 -18.55
C ASN A 170 20.02 5.15 -17.43
N ILE A 171 20.21 4.72 -16.18
CA ILE A 171 20.19 5.62 -15.01
C ILE A 171 21.29 6.68 -15.14
N ARG A 172 22.48 6.30 -15.60
CA ARG A 172 23.59 7.24 -15.81
C ARG A 172 23.27 8.25 -16.90
N SER A 173 22.81 7.80 -18.07
CA SER A 173 22.44 8.67 -19.18
C SER A 173 21.33 9.65 -18.82
N LEU A 174 20.35 9.22 -18.00
CA LEU A 174 19.31 10.12 -17.51
C LEU A 174 19.87 11.20 -16.57
N LYS A 175 20.77 10.83 -15.64
CA LYS A 175 21.43 11.79 -14.74
C LYS A 175 22.30 12.79 -15.51
N GLU A 176 23.05 12.32 -16.50
CA GLU A 176 23.87 13.19 -17.35
C GLU A 176 23.02 14.16 -18.17
N SER A 177 21.92 13.69 -18.75
CA SER A 177 20.95 14.54 -19.47
C SER A 177 20.31 15.58 -18.56
N ALA A 178 19.94 15.21 -17.32
CA ALA A 178 19.36 16.14 -16.34
C ALA A 178 20.34 17.22 -15.85
N LEU A 179 21.65 16.97 -15.90
CA LEU A 179 22.70 17.91 -15.51
C LEU A 179 23.24 18.74 -16.69
N SER A 180 22.90 18.35 -17.92
CA SER A 180 23.31 19.04 -19.14
C SER A 180 22.49 20.32 -19.33
N ASN A 181 23.18 21.45 -19.60
CA ASN A 181 22.53 22.70 -20.01
C ASN A 181 22.03 22.66 -21.47
N GLU A 182 22.46 21.66 -22.24
CA GLU A 182 21.96 21.40 -23.59
C GLU A 182 20.84 20.36 -23.53
N ALA A 183 19.79 20.55 -24.33
CA ALA A 183 18.69 19.62 -24.48
C ALA A 183 19.17 18.33 -25.18
N THR A 184 19.86 17.47 -24.44
CA THR A 184 20.35 16.18 -24.92
C THR A 184 19.28 15.11 -24.73
N GLN A 185 18.94 14.42 -25.81
CA GLN A 185 18.05 13.26 -25.75
C GLN A 185 18.83 12.05 -25.23
N ALA A 186 18.46 11.55 -24.04
CA ALA A 186 18.99 10.29 -23.53
C ALA A 186 18.30 9.11 -24.24
N ALA A 187 19.04 8.38 -25.08
CA ALA A 187 18.56 7.13 -25.63
C ALA A 187 18.66 6.02 -24.58
N LEU A 188 17.52 5.49 -24.15
CA LEU A 188 17.47 4.39 -23.18
C LEU A 188 17.58 3.03 -23.88
N ILE A 189 18.46 2.18 -23.38
CA ILE A 189 18.59 0.78 -23.75
C ILE A 189 17.30 0.06 -23.36
N THR A 190 16.69 -0.63 -24.32
CA THR A 190 15.39 -1.29 -24.13
C THR A 190 15.17 -2.38 -25.19
N ASN A 191 14.17 -3.24 -24.99
CA ASN A 191 13.81 -4.31 -25.92
C ASN A 191 12.26 -4.47 -26.04
N GLN A 192 11.79 -5.38 -26.90
CA GLN A 192 10.35 -5.60 -27.10
C GLN A 192 9.67 -6.32 -25.92
N LYS A 193 10.42 -7.12 -25.16
CA LYS A 193 9.92 -7.89 -24.02
C LYS A 193 9.50 -6.94 -22.90
N ILE A 194 10.37 -6.03 -22.48
CA ILE A 194 10.05 -5.05 -21.42
C ILE A 194 8.91 -4.11 -21.82
N ARG A 195 8.81 -3.74 -23.11
CA ARG A 195 7.67 -2.96 -23.63
C ARG A 195 6.35 -3.71 -23.48
N SER A 196 6.36 -5.02 -23.73
CA SER A 196 5.17 -5.86 -23.62
C SER A 196 4.77 -6.08 -22.16
N VAL A 197 5.75 -6.34 -21.28
CA VAL A 197 5.55 -6.51 -19.83
C VAL A 197 4.99 -5.24 -19.20
N THR A 198 5.58 -4.08 -19.49
CA THR A 198 5.14 -2.81 -18.91
C THR A 198 3.75 -2.42 -19.39
N LYS A 199 3.40 -2.71 -20.65
CA LYS A 199 2.03 -2.56 -21.15
C LYS A 199 1.04 -3.48 -20.44
N LEU A 200 1.40 -4.74 -20.17
CA LEU A 200 0.56 -5.66 -19.40
C LEU A 200 0.34 -5.11 -17.97
N ILE A 201 1.39 -4.64 -17.31
CA ILE A 201 1.33 -4.07 -15.96
C ILE A 201 0.46 -2.80 -15.94
N THR A 202 0.57 -1.92 -16.94
CA THR A 202 -0.31 -0.76 -17.11
C THR A 202 -1.78 -1.16 -17.05
N TRP A 203 -2.19 -2.08 -17.92
CA TRP A 203 -3.60 -2.47 -18.04
C TRP A 203 -4.09 -3.27 -16.84
N HIS A 204 -3.24 -4.15 -16.30
CA HIS A 204 -3.53 -4.85 -15.04
C HIS A 204 -3.82 -3.84 -13.92
N THR A 205 -2.96 -2.83 -13.75
CA THR A 205 -3.11 -1.80 -12.73
C THR A 205 -4.42 -1.02 -12.89
N ILE A 206 -4.73 -0.56 -14.11
CA ILE A 206 -5.98 0.16 -14.37
C ILE A 206 -7.19 -0.71 -14.03
N ILE A 207 -7.20 -1.97 -14.47
CA ILE A 207 -8.33 -2.88 -14.26
C ILE A 207 -8.54 -3.15 -12.78
N ILE A 208 -7.48 -3.51 -12.05
CA ILE A 208 -7.61 -3.90 -10.65
C ILE A 208 -8.00 -2.72 -9.76
N GLU A 209 -7.45 -1.53 -10.02
CA GLU A 209 -7.82 -0.31 -9.29
C GLU A 209 -9.28 0.11 -9.62
N SER A 210 -9.71 -0.01 -10.88
CA SER A 210 -11.09 0.26 -11.28
C SER A 210 -12.08 -0.66 -10.55
N LEU A 211 -11.75 -1.95 -10.47
CA LEU A 211 -12.56 -2.93 -9.76
C LEU A 211 -12.61 -2.64 -8.25
N LEU A 212 -11.49 -2.24 -7.64
CA LEU A 212 -11.44 -1.85 -6.24
C LEU A 212 -12.29 -0.61 -5.97
N ALA A 213 -12.16 0.43 -6.79
CA ALA A 213 -12.98 1.63 -6.72
C ALA A 213 -14.47 1.27 -6.77
N LEU A 214 -14.86 0.47 -7.76
CA LEU A 214 -16.24 0.04 -7.95
C LEU A 214 -16.76 -0.76 -6.74
N LEU A 215 -16.07 -1.82 -6.32
CA LEU A 215 -16.56 -2.71 -5.26
C LEU A 215 -16.61 -2.06 -3.88
N PHE A 216 -15.73 -1.09 -3.60
CA PHE A 216 -15.74 -0.38 -2.30
C PHE A 216 -16.73 0.78 -2.24
N LEU A 217 -17.07 1.39 -3.38
CA LEU A 217 -18.09 2.46 -3.45
C LEU A 217 -19.51 1.92 -3.69
N LEU A 218 -19.64 0.67 -4.18
CA LEU A 218 -20.94 0.05 -4.37
C LEU A 218 -21.68 -0.20 -3.04
N PRO A 219 -23.00 0.06 -2.99
CA PRO A 219 -23.83 -0.29 -1.84
C PRO A 219 -23.77 -1.78 -1.48
N GLN A 220 -23.71 -2.11 -0.19
CA GLN A 220 -23.58 -3.49 0.30
C GLN A 220 -24.74 -4.43 -0.07
N ARG A 221 -25.88 -3.88 -0.51
CA ARG A 221 -27.02 -4.68 -1.00
C ARG A 221 -26.68 -5.52 -2.23
N TYR A 222 -25.61 -5.18 -2.97
CA TYR A 222 -25.18 -5.93 -4.14
C TYR A 222 -24.27 -7.10 -3.75
N SER A 223 -24.62 -8.31 -4.20
CA SER A 223 -23.91 -9.55 -3.85
C SER A 223 -22.43 -9.55 -4.24
N ILE A 224 -22.06 -8.85 -5.32
CA ILE A 224 -20.67 -8.73 -5.79
C ILE A 224 -19.74 -8.04 -4.77
N THR A 225 -20.29 -7.20 -3.88
CA THR A 225 -19.50 -6.48 -2.87
C THR A 225 -18.87 -7.39 -1.83
N ARG A 226 -19.32 -8.66 -1.72
CA ARG A 226 -18.68 -9.69 -0.89
C ARG A 226 -17.25 -10.02 -1.33
N TYR A 227 -16.90 -9.74 -2.58
CA TYR A 227 -15.58 -10.05 -3.12
C TYR A 227 -14.55 -8.94 -2.89
N ARG A 228 -14.93 -7.80 -2.31
CA ARG A 228 -14.05 -6.63 -2.16
C ARG A 228 -12.79 -6.92 -1.34
N ASN A 229 -12.91 -7.74 -0.28
CA ASN A 229 -11.80 -8.08 0.61
C ASN A 229 -10.78 -8.97 -0.11
N TYR A 230 -11.26 -9.95 -0.89
CA TYR A 230 -10.41 -10.79 -1.74
C TYR A 230 -9.69 -9.98 -2.80
N LEU A 231 -10.37 -8.98 -3.39
CA LEU A 231 -9.76 -8.12 -4.39
C LEU A 231 -8.60 -7.30 -3.82
N ILE A 232 -8.66 -6.86 -2.56
CA ILE A 232 -7.52 -6.22 -1.87
C ILE A 232 -6.34 -7.19 -1.75
N LEU A 233 -6.59 -8.46 -1.43
CA LEU A 233 -5.53 -9.46 -1.35
C LEU A 233 -4.92 -9.75 -2.73
N VAL A 234 -5.74 -9.86 -3.77
CA VAL A 234 -5.25 -10.02 -5.16
C VAL A 234 -4.45 -8.80 -5.59
N PHE A 235 -4.91 -7.59 -5.28
CA PHE A 235 -4.17 -6.36 -5.55
C PHE A 235 -2.84 -6.34 -4.81
N ALA A 236 -2.84 -6.62 -3.52
CA ALA A 236 -1.60 -6.63 -2.75
C ALA A 236 -0.62 -7.68 -3.29
N LEU A 237 -1.09 -8.88 -3.61
CA LEU A 237 -0.25 -9.94 -4.15
C LEU A 237 0.31 -9.59 -5.53
N THR A 238 -0.53 -9.16 -6.46
CA THR A 238 -0.12 -8.96 -7.86
C THR A 238 0.65 -7.66 -8.07
N THR A 239 0.28 -6.58 -7.39
CA THR A 239 0.94 -5.27 -7.53
C THR A 239 2.26 -5.24 -6.79
N TYR A 240 2.30 -5.72 -5.53
CA TYR A 240 3.53 -5.63 -4.72
C TYR A 240 4.53 -6.76 -4.99
N LEU A 241 4.15 -7.76 -5.80
CA LEU A 241 5.11 -8.67 -6.42
C LEU A 241 6.02 -7.96 -7.43
N VAL A 242 5.52 -6.88 -8.03
CA VAL A 242 6.22 -6.12 -9.08
C VAL A 242 6.76 -4.78 -8.57
N MET A 243 6.07 -4.16 -7.61
CA MET A 243 6.47 -2.87 -7.05
C MET A 243 6.43 -2.98 -5.52
N PRO A 244 7.52 -3.32 -4.82
CA PRO A 244 7.50 -3.76 -3.42
C PRO A 244 7.22 -2.63 -2.40
N ILE A 245 6.00 -2.09 -2.40
CA ILE A 245 5.53 -1.06 -1.46
C ILE A 245 4.69 -1.70 -0.35
N HIS A 246 5.35 -2.44 0.54
CA HIS A 246 4.68 -3.25 1.57
C HIS A 246 3.91 -2.42 2.60
N SER A 247 4.35 -1.20 2.87
CA SER A 247 3.72 -0.30 3.85
C SER A 247 2.30 0.10 3.43
N PHE A 248 2.10 0.36 2.14
CA PHE A 248 0.78 0.66 1.60
C PHE A 248 -0.12 -0.57 1.58
N ALA A 249 0.43 -1.74 1.24
CA ALA A 249 -0.27 -3.02 1.37
C ALA A 249 -0.85 -3.22 2.77
N TRP A 250 0.03 -3.06 3.77
CA TRP A 250 -0.32 -3.20 5.17
C TRP A 250 -1.42 -2.21 5.58
N LEU A 251 -1.30 -0.94 5.18
CA LEU A 251 -2.31 0.07 5.46
C LEU A 251 -3.67 -0.33 4.89
N LEU A 252 -3.72 -0.73 3.61
CA LEU A 252 -4.96 -1.16 2.97
C LEU A 252 -5.56 -2.38 3.67
N ILE A 253 -4.76 -3.36 4.06
CA ILE A 253 -5.20 -4.54 4.82
C ILE A 253 -5.76 -4.10 6.18
N ALA A 254 -5.08 -3.22 6.92
CA ALA A 254 -5.55 -2.72 8.21
C ALA A 254 -6.89 -1.98 8.08
N ILE A 255 -7.03 -1.09 7.10
CA ILE A 255 -8.29 -0.40 6.79
C ILE A 255 -9.37 -1.43 6.42
N THR A 256 -9.04 -2.43 5.61
CA THR A 256 -9.98 -3.48 5.18
C THR A 256 -10.44 -4.33 6.35
N ILE A 257 -9.57 -4.70 7.28
CA ILE A 257 -9.92 -5.44 8.50
C ILE A 257 -10.97 -4.66 9.30
N SER A 258 -10.80 -3.34 9.45
CA SER A 258 -11.70 -2.50 10.26
C SER A 258 -13.16 -2.51 9.79
N GLN A 259 -13.42 -2.89 8.53
CA GLN A 259 -14.77 -2.95 7.96
C GLN A 259 -15.33 -4.38 7.80
N THR A 260 -14.62 -5.39 8.29
CA THR A 260 -15.09 -6.78 8.31
C THR A 260 -16.18 -7.02 9.34
N GLY A 261 -17.24 -7.73 8.95
CA GLY A 261 -18.36 -8.10 9.81
C GLY A 261 -18.25 -9.49 10.44
N GLU A 262 -19.30 -9.89 11.18
CA GLU A 262 -19.42 -11.23 11.78
C GLU A 262 -19.49 -12.35 10.73
N ASP A 263 -20.08 -12.09 9.57
CA ASP A 263 -20.20 -13.08 8.49
C ASP A 263 -18.91 -13.22 7.66
N GLU A 264 -17.96 -12.28 7.80
CA GLU A 264 -16.72 -12.19 7.04
C GLU A 264 -15.51 -12.75 7.83
N LYS A 265 -15.72 -13.79 8.66
CA LYS A 265 -14.66 -14.38 9.51
C LYS A 265 -13.50 -14.96 8.72
N MET A 266 -13.78 -15.61 7.58
CA MET A 266 -12.72 -16.15 6.71
C MET A 266 -11.91 -15.02 6.07
N ASP A 267 -12.57 -14.00 5.52
CA ASP A 267 -11.92 -12.83 4.96
C ASP A 267 -11.00 -12.16 5.98
N ARG A 268 -11.50 -11.98 7.22
CA ARG A 268 -10.73 -11.43 8.33
C ARG A 268 -9.49 -12.28 8.65
N PHE A 269 -9.64 -13.60 8.69
CA PHE A 269 -8.53 -14.51 8.91
C PHE A 269 -7.45 -14.36 7.83
N LEU A 270 -7.85 -14.35 6.55
CA LEU A 270 -6.92 -14.19 5.42
C LEU A 270 -6.21 -12.83 5.45
N LEU A 271 -6.94 -11.75 5.75
CA LEU A 271 -6.38 -10.41 5.90
C LEU A 271 -5.37 -10.35 7.06
N ILE A 272 -5.71 -10.89 8.23
CA ILE A 272 -4.78 -10.92 9.37
C ILE A 272 -3.53 -11.75 9.05
N LEU A 273 -3.70 -12.90 8.39
CA LEU A 273 -2.58 -13.74 7.97
C LEU A 273 -1.68 -13.06 6.94
N SER A 274 -2.24 -12.17 6.10
CA SER A 274 -1.47 -11.45 5.09
C SER A 274 -0.49 -10.43 5.68
N LEU A 275 -0.76 -9.85 6.86
CA LEU A 275 0.14 -8.87 7.50
C LEU A 275 1.55 -9.43 7.79
N PRO A 276 1.73 -10.56 8.51
CA PRO A 276 3.06 -11.13 8.72
C PRO A 276 3.68 -11.64 7.41
N LEU A 277 2.88 -12.12 6.45
CA LEU A 277 3.39 -12.53 5.14
C LEU A 277 4.02 -11.36 4.38
N MET A 278 3.49 -10.14 4.52
CA MET A 278 4.10 -8.94 3.93
C MET A 278 5.46 -8.60 4.55
N LEU A 279 5.68 -8.87 5.84
CA LEU A 279 7.01 -8.70 6.47
C LEU A 279 8.00 -9.74 5.97
N ILE A 280 7.55 -10.98 5.82
CA ILE A 280 8.37 -12.06 5.27
C ILE A 280 8.77 -11.70 3.84
N TYR A 281 7.81 -11.27 3.03
CA TYR A 281 8.05 -10.87 1.65
C TYR A 281 9.05 -9.71 1.52
N LYS A 282 9.04 -8.74 2.45
CA LYS A 282 10.04 -7.65 2.49
C LYS A 282 11.49 -8.16 2.58
N HIS A 283 11.72 -9.32 3.19
CA HIS A 283 13.06 -9.83 3.48
C HIS A 283 13.49 -11.00 2.59
N ILE A 284 12.57 -11.58 1.81
CA ILE A 284 12.87 -12.68 0.91
C ILE A 284 12.90 -12.14 -0.52
N PRO A 285 13.98 -12.35 -1.30
CA PRO A 285 14.04 -11.97 -2.72
C PRO A 285 13.19 -12.95 -3.54
N PHE A 286 11.87 -12.80 -3.41
CA PHE A 286 10.90 -13.78 -3.88
C PHE A 286 10.91 -13.94 -5.40
N MET A 287 11.16 -12.84 -6.12
CA MET A 287 11.26 -12.86 -7.59
C MET A 287 12.49 -13.62 -8.04
N GLN A 288 13.67 -13.34 -7.47
CA GLN A 288 14.85 -14.17 -7.68
C GLN A 288 14.60 -15.65 -7.36
N TRP A 289 13.96 -15.94 -6.23
CA TRP A 289 13.67 -17.32 -5.84
C TRP A 289 12.75 -18.04 -6.82
N ILE A 290 11.75 -17.35 -7.40
CA ILE A 290 10.91 -17.91 -8.47
C ILE A 290 11.73 -18.11 -9.75
N ALA A 291 12.56 -17.14 -10.12
CA ALA A 291 13.40 -17.23 -11.31
C ALA A 291 14.36 -18.42 -11.24
N ASP A 292 14.92 -18.71 -10.07
CA ASP A 292 15.81 -19.85 -9.85
C ASP A 292 15.10 -21.22 -9.95
N LEU A 293 13.76 -21.26 -9.87
CA LEU A 293 12.95 -22.49 -9.96
C LEU A 293 12.52 -22.85 -11.39
N ILE A 294 12.62 -21.91 -12.34
CA ILE A 294 12.15 -22.04 -13.73
C ILE A 294 13.34 -22.31 -14.65
#